data_AF-B1PU45-F1
#
_entry.id   AF-B1PU45-F1
#
_cell.length_a   1.000
_cell.length_b   1.000
_cell.length_c   1.000
_cell.angle_alpha   90.00
_cell.angle_beta   90.00
_cell.angle_gamma   90.00
#
_symmetry.space_group_name_H-M   'P 1'
#
loop_
_entity.id
_entity.type
_entity.pdbx_description
1 polymer ?
#
loop_
_entity_poly.entity_id
_entity_poly.type
_entity_poly.pdbx_seq_one_letter_code
_entity_poly.pdbx_strand_id
1 'polypeptide(L)' 'ECGFDPKSSSRLPFSLRFFLITIIFLIFDVEIALILPMIIIFKMSNLLIWMITSFIFIIILLIGLYHEWNQGMLNWSN' A
#
# COMPACT_ATOMS: atom_id res chain seq x y z
N GLU A 1 -4.46 -2.41 -33.51
CA GLU A 1 -4.95 -2.06 -34.87
C GLU A 1 -3.85 -1.36 -35.64
N CYS A 2 -3.41 -1.95 -36.76
CA CYS A 2 -2.53 -1.30 -37.74
C CYS A 2 -3.39 -0.78 -38.90
N GLY A 3 -4.17 0.29 -38.67
CA GLY A 3 -4.86 1.02 -39.74
C GLY A 3 -6.18 0.44 -40.27
N PHE A 4 -6.83 -0.47 -39.55
CA PHE A 4 -8.20 -0.94 -39.85
C PHE A 4 -9.18 -0.43 -38.80
N ASP A 5 -10.43 -0.19 -39.20
CA ASP A 5 -11.50 0.22 -38.28
C ASP A 5 -11.74 -0.85 -37.19
N PRO A 6 -11.84 -0.45 -35.91
CA PRO A 6 -12.03 -1.36 -34.80
C PRO A 6 -13.28 -2.21 -34.95
N LYS A 7 -13.12 -3.54 -34.99
CA LYS A 7 -14.24 -4.50 -35.00
C LYS A 7 -14.99 -4.58 -33.66
N SER A 8 -14.45 -3.98 -32.60
CA SER A 8 -15.02 -3.98 -31.25
C SER A 8 -14.75 -2.65 -30.55
N SER A 9 -15.59 -2.31 -29.57
CA SER A 9 -15.41 -1.09 -28.78
C SER A 9 -14.02 -1.03 -28.13
N SER A 10 -13.42 0.15 -28.09
CA SER A 10 -12.12 0.42 -27.47
C SER A 10 -12.08 0.21 -25.95
N ARG A 11 -13.23 -0.10 -25.34
CA ARG A 11 -13.38 -0.36 -23.90
C ARG A 11 -13.32 -1.85 -23.64
N LEU A 12 -12.12 -2.33 -23.36
CA LEU A 12 -11.91 -3.66 -22.81
C LEU A 12 -12.27 -3.67 -21.32
N PRO A 13 -12.88 -4.74 -20.78
CA PRO A 13 -13.11 -4.87 -19.35
C PRO A 13 -11.77 -4.78 -18.61
N PHE A 14 -11.70 -3.84 -17.66
CA PHE A 14 -10.50 -3.60 -16.86
C PHE A 14 -10.26 -4.81 -15.95
N SER A 15 -9.03 -5.32 -15.90
CA SER A 15 -8.74 -6.45 -15.03
C SER A 15 -8.72 -5.98 -13.57
N LEU A 16 -9.54 -6.60 -12.72
CA LEU A 16 -9.65 -6.31 -11.29
C LEU A 16 -8.31 -6.43 -10.54
N ARG A 17 -7.35 -7.20 -11.08
CA ARG A 17 -6.02 -7.39 -10.50
C ARG A 17 -5.20 -6.09 -10.46
N PHE A 18 -5.14 -5.33 -11.55
CA PHE A 18 -4.41 -4.05 -11.59
C PHE A 18 -5.05 -2.99 -10.69
N PHE A 19 -6.38 -3.04 -10.52
CA PHE A 19 -7.09 -2.16 -9.60
C PHE A 19 -6.66 -2.39 -8.15
N LEU A 20 -6.62 -3.65 -7.71
CA LEU A 20 -6.20 -4.01 -6.35
C LEU A 20 -4.75 -3.60 -6.06
N ILE A 21 -3.83 -3.80 -7.01
CA ILE A 21 -2.43 -3.38 -6.86
C ILE A 21 -2.33 -1.85 -6.69
N THR A 22 -3.14 -1.08 -7.44
CA THR A 22 -3.13 0.38 -7.36
C THR A 22 -3.63 0.87 -6.00
N ILE A 23 -4.65 0.20 -5.44
CA ILE A 23 -5.15 0.52 -4.10
C ILE A 23 -4.10 0.21 -3.03
N ILE A 24 -3.45 -0.96 -3.08
CA ILE A 24 -2.41 -1.35 -2.13
C ILE A 24 -1.25 -0.36 -2.18
N PHE A 25 -0.83 0.05 -3.38
CA PHE A 25 0.20 1.09 -3.55
C PHE A 25 -0.19 2.41 -2.89
N LEU A 26 -1.45 2.85 -3.08
CA LEU A 26 -1.95 4.09 -2.47
C LEU A 26 -1.96 4.00 -0.94
N ILE A 27 -2.39 2.87 -0.37
CA ILE A 27 -2.38 2.63 1.08
C ILE A 27 -0.95 2.70 1.62
N PHE A 28 -0.02 2.01 0.96
CA PHE A 28 1.39 2.00 1.36
C PHE A 28 2.04 3.39 1.30
N ASP A 29 1.68 4.22 0.32
CA ASP A 29 2.15 5.61 0.24
C ASP A 29 1.65 6.46 1.43
N VAL A 30 0.39 6.25 1.85
CA VAL A 30 -0.17 6.87 3.06
C VAL A 30 0.54 6.38 4.32
N GLU A 31 0.88 5.09 4.43
CA GLU A 31 1.62 4.54 5.56
C GLU A 31 3.01 5.18 5.69
N ILE A 32 3.74 5.34 4.58
CA ILE A 32 5.04 6.03 4.57
C ILE A 32 4.90 7.49 4.99
N ALA A 33 3.86 8.18 4.50
CA ALA A 33 3.59 9.56 4.90
C ALA A 33 3.37 9.71 6.42
N LEU A 34 2.76 8.70 7.06
CA LEU A 34 2.58 8.66 8.52
C LEU A 34 3.89 8.33 9.28
N ILE A 35 4.82 7.59 8.67
CA ILE A 35 6.12 7.28 9.27
C ILE A 35 7.05 8.51 9.27
N LEU A 36 6.99 9.36 8.24
CA LEU A 36 7.87 10.53 8.09
C LEU A 36 7.91 11.46 9.33
N PRO A 37 6.78 11.88 9.95
CA PRO A 37 6.82 12.74 11.14
C PRO A 37 7.47 12.07 12.36
N MET A 38 7.50 10.74 12.45
CA MET A 38 8.14 10.04 13.57
C MET A 38 9.65 10.34 13.65
N ILE A 39 10.31 10.51 12.49
CA ILE A 39 11.73 10.85 12.40
C ILE A 39 11.98 12.27 12.94
N ILE A 40 11.06 13.19 12.69
CA ILE A 40 11.17 14.60 13.11
C ILE A 40 10.94 14.69 14.64
N ILE A 41 9.96 13.95 15.15
CA ILE A 41 9.58 13.96 16.58
C ILE A 41 10.67 13.33 17.47
N PHE A 42 11.55 12.48 16.91
CA PHE A 42 12.67 11.87 17.64
C PHE A 42 13.54 12.90 18.38
N LYS A 43 13.78 14.07 17.77
CA LYS A 43 14.66 15.10 18.36
C LYS A 43 13.99 15.94 19.44
N MET A 44 12.65 15.99 19.48
CA MET A 44 11.90 16.92 20.32
C MET A 44 11.19 16.25 21.50
N SER A 45 11.04 14.93 21.47
CA SER A 45 10.28 14.17 22.46
C SER A 45 11.18 13.36 23.39
N ASN A 46 10.61 12.90 24.51
CA ASN A 46 11.30 11.99 25.42
C ASN A 46 11.53 10.64 24.73
N LEU A 47 12.78 10.16 24.74
CA LEU A 47 13.22 8.93 24.07
C LEU A 47 12.35 7.73 24.43
N LEU A 48 12.00 7.56 25.72
CA LEU A 48 11.27 6.39 26.19
C LEU A 48 9.82 6.36 25.65
N ILE A 49 9.16 7.52 25.64
CA ILE A 49 7.79 7.66 25.12
C ILE A 49 7.80 7.46 23.60
N TRP A 50 8.75 8.06 22.90
CA TRP A 50 8.92 7.91 21.46
C TRP A 50 9.17 6.45 21.05
N MET A 51 10.01 5.72 21.79
CA MET A 51 10.28 4.30 21.54
C MET A 51 9.02 3.45 21.70
N ILE A 52 8.22 3.67 22.75
CA ILE A 52 7.00 2.88 22.98
C ILE A 52 5.96 3.16 21.88
N THR A 53 5.72 4.43 21.55
CA THR A 53 4.70 4.80 20.56
C THR A 53 5.11 4.35 19.15
N SER A 54 6.38 4.52 18.77
CA SER A 54 6.89 4.04 17.47
C SER A 54 6.79 2.52 17.34
N PHE A 55 7.12 1.79 18.41
CA PHE A 55 7.05 0.34 18.40
C PHE A 55 5.62 -0.18 18.23
N ILE A 56 4.67 0.39 18.98
CA ILE A 56 3.25 0.04 18.86
C ILE A 56 2.75 0.37 17.44
N PHE A 57 3.11 1.54 16.92
CA PHE A 57 2.70 1.97 15.58
C PHE A 57 3.21 1.02 14.48
N ILE A 58 4.49 0.65 14.52
CA ILE A 58 5.07 -0.29 13.55
C ILE A 58 4.41 -1.67 13.64
N ILE A 59 4.12 -2.16 14.85
CA ILE A 59 3.42 -3.45 15.02
C ILE A 59 2.05 -3.43 14.34
N ILE A 60 1.29 -2.34 14.48
CA ILE A 60 -0.04 -2.23 13.87
C ILE A 60 0.06 -2.30 12.34
N LEU A 61 1.02 -1.59 11.75
CA LEU A 61 1.27 -1.64 10.30
C LEU A 61 1.67 -3.05 9.83
N LEU A 62 2.56 -3.73 10.56
CA LEU A 62 2.97 -5.10 10.24
C LEU A 62 1.82 -6.09 10.31
N ILE A 63 0.91 -5.96 11.29
CA ILE A 63 -0.28 -6.82 11.39
C ILE A 63 -1.22 -6.57 10.20
N GLY A 64 -1.42 -5.32 9.81
CA GLY A 64 -2.20 -4.96 8.63
C GLY A 64 -1.65 -5.62 7.35
N LEU A 65 -0.35 -5.47 7.12
CA LEU A 65 0.33 -6.08 5.98
C LEU A 65 0.26 -7.62 6.00
N TYR A 66 0.41 -8.23 7.18
CA TYR A 66 0.28 -9.69 7.31
C TYR A 66 -1.14 -10.16 6.99
N HIS A 67 -2.16 -9.39 7.39
CA HIS A 67 -3.54 -9.69 7.05
C HIS A 67 -3.77 -9.59 5.53
N GLU A 68 -3.27 -8.56 4.86
CA GLU A 68 -3.35 -8.41 3.39
C GLU A 68 -2.64 -9.55 2.66
N TRP A 69 -1.47 -9.97 3.15
CA TRP A 69 -0.74 -11.12 2.62
C TRP A 69 -1.60 -12.39 2.71
N ASN A 70 -2.21 -12.65 3.87
CA ASN A 70 -3.03 -13.85 4.07
C ASN A 70 -4.28 -13.87 3.17
N GLN A 71 -4.79 -12.70 2.75
CA GLN A 71 -5.87 -12.61 1.76
C GLN A 71 -5.41 -12.91 0.31
N GLY A 72 -4.11 -13.16 0.09
CA GLY A 72 -3.58 -13.53 -1.22
C GLY A 72 -3.61 -12.38 -2.23
N MET A 73 -3.82 -11.14 -1.79
CA MET A 73 -3.88 -9.96 -2.65
C MET A 73 -2.53 -9.69 -3.34
N LEU A 74 -1.43 -10.13 -2.72
CA LEU A 74 -0.06 -10.03 -3.21
C LEU A 74 0.36 -11.21 -4.08
N ASN A 75 -0.43 -12.29 -4.14
CA ASN A 75 -0.07 -13.47 -4.92
C ASN A 75 -0.32 -13.24 -6.40
N TRP A 76 0.76 -13.11 -7.16
CA TRP A 76 0.71 -13.16 -8.60
C TRP A 76 0.52 -14.62 -9.02
N SER A 77 -0.70 -15.00 -9.42
CA SER A 77 -0.93 -16.31 -10.03
C SER A 77 -0.19 -16.35 -11.37
N ASN A 78 0.66 -17.36 -11.57
CA ASN A 78 1.12 -17.75 -12.91
C ASN A 78 -0.07 -18.03 -13.84
#